data_AF-A0A817R9A1-F1
#
_entry.id   AF-A0A817R9A1-F1
#
_cell.length_a   1.000
_cell.length_b   1.000
_cell.length_c   1.000
_cell.angle_alpha   90.00
_cell.angle_beta   90.00
_cell.angle_gamma   90.00
#
_symmetry.space_group_name_H-M   'P 1'
#
loop_
_entity.id
_entity.type
_entity.pdbx_description
1 polymer ?
#
loop_
_entity_poly.entity_id
_entity_poly.type
_entity_poly.pdbx_seq_one_letter_code
_entity_poly.pdbx_strand_id
1 'polypeptide(L)'
;ETYRTYRIGELPDIQIRYSDIIIPLQALAQYDNHIARLLYASLFTSILNSLEDKLSTDEYYNLIHTIQHRFDVMLSQSEICYPSFVTALPVIVLSKPEKIQISSQYISSSTIASHLESVAQCYRSLANYDDVRGIFFQTPGLKLITLRAIEKESHTDFSLALNSYVTALKQYPLTDETSNDPILELEHEFWTQSMLNCCNQINNWTIMSKHIFIEDTKFDTLWSNAHQLNYLMPYAIRAKLKLLISDNEKGCGCGCHWALV
;
A
#
# COMPACT_ATOMS: atom_id res chain seq x y z
N GLU A 1 -3.12 32.05 -24.18
CA GLU A 1 -4.45 32.34 -24.77
C GLU A 1 -5.48 32.34 -23.66
N THR A 2 -6.50 33.20 -23.72
CA THR A 2 -7.59 33.23 -22.74
C THR A 2 -8.61 32.14 -23.08
N TYR A 3 -8.75 31.12 -22.21
CA TYR A 3 -9.64 29.97 -22.44
C TYR A 3 -11.14 30.31 -22.39
N ARG A 4 -11.51 31.44 -21.79
CA ARG A 4 -12.89 31.95 -21.73
C ARG A 4 -12.90 33.47 -21.85
N THR A 5 -13.93 33.99 -22.52
CA THR A 5 -14.24 35.43 -22.52
C THR A 5 -15.33 35.69 -21.49
N TYR A 6 -15.10 36.64 -20.59
CA TYR A 6 -16.05 36.99 -19.54
C TYR A 6 -16.78 38.27 -19.94
N ARG A 7 -18.12 38.25 -19.86
CA ARG A 7 -18.90 39.47 -20.02
C ARG A 7 -18.69 40.35 -18.80
N ILE A 8 -18.33 41.61 -19.03
CA ILE A 8 -18.20 42.63 -17.99
C ILE A 8 -19.49 43.47 -18.02
N GLY A 9 -20.22 43.49 -16.91
CA GLY A 9 -21.49 44.21 -16.76
C GLY A 9 -22.01 44.12 -15.32
N GLU A 10 -23.08 44.85 -14.98
CA GLU A 10 -23.64 44.85 -13.61
C GLU A 10 -24.31 43.53 -13.22
N LEU A 11 -24.83 42.78 -14.19
CA LEU A 11 -25.50 41.50 -13.95
C LEU A 11 -24.56 40.33 -14.23
N PRO A 12 -24.62 39.25 -13.43
CA PRO A 12 -23.78 38.09 -13.62
C PRO A 12 -24.07 37.39 -14.95
N ASP A 13 -23.01 36.84 -15.55
CA ASP A 13 -23.07 36.12 -16.83
C ASP A 13 -23.68 34.72 -16.63
N ILE A 14 -24.99 34.62 -16.82
CA ILE A 14 -25.78 33.42 -16.50
C ILE A 14 -25.86 32.38 -17.63
N GLN A 15 -25.54 32.74 -18.88
CA GLN A 15 -25.62 31.84 -20.04
C GLN A 15 -24.23 31.46 -20.54
N ILE A 16 -23.60 30.50 -19.84
CA ILE A 16 -22.27 30.01 -20.17
C ILE A 16 -22.38 28.94 -21.28
N ARG A 17 -21.62 29.11 -22.36
CA ARG A 17 -21.55 28.10 -23.44
C ARG A 17 -20.80 26.86 -22.95
N TYR A 18 -21.19 25.68 -23.41
CA TYR A 18 -20.51 24.44 -23.05
C TYR A 18 -19.01 24.45 -23.38
N SER A 19 -18.61 25.06 -24.50
CA SER A 19 -17.20 25.23 -24.89
C SER A 19 -16.40 25.98 -23.82
N ASP A 20 -17.01 26.98 -23.19
CA ASP A 20 -16.38 27.83 -22.19
C ASP A 20 -16.26 27.15 -20.81
N ILE A 21 -16.76 25.93 -20.69
CA ILE A 21 -16.58 25.05 -19.52
C ILE A 21 -15.60 23.92 -19.86
N ILE A 22 -15.80 23.26 -21.01
CA ILE A 22 -15.02 22.08 -21.42
C ILE A 22 -13.56 22.46 -21.69
N ILE A 23 -13.31 23.56 -22.40
CA ILE A 23 -11.94 23.96 -22.79
C ILE A 23 -11.08 24.30 -21.56
N PRO A 24 -11.53 25.15 -20.62
CA PRO A 24 -10.78 25.39 -19.38
C PRO A 24 -10.57 24.13 -18.55
N LEU A 25 -11.59 23.26 -18.47
CA LEU A 25 -11.51 22.03 -17.70
C LEU A 25 -10.48 21.05 -18.30
N GLN A 26 -10.41 20.94 -19.62
CA GLN A 26 -9.40 20.16 -20.32
C GLN A 26 -8.00 20.75 -20.11
N ALA A 27 -7.84 22.07 -20.22
CA ALA A 27 -6.57 22.73 -19.95
C ALA A 27 -6.11 22.45 -18.52
N LEU A 28 -7.02 22.57 -17.54
CA LEU A 28 -6.73 22.31 -16.14
C LEU A 28 -6.30 20.85 -15.89
N ALA A 29 -6.96 19.89 -16.53
CA ALA A 29 -6.57 18.48 -16.47
C ALA A 29 -5.21 18.18 -17.12
N GLN A 30 -4.74 18.99 -18.08
CA GLN A 30 -3.40 18.82 -18.66
C GLN A 30 -2.28 19.31 -17.74
N TYR A 31 -2.57 20.25 -16.85
CA TYR A 31 -1.60 20.83 -15.93
C TYR A 31 -1.64 20.20 -14.53
N ASP A 32 -2.79 19.70 -14.09
CA ASP A 32 -2.98 19.12 -12.77
C ASP A 32 -3.44 17.65 -12.85
N ASN A 33 -2.55 16.76 -12.43
CA ASN A 33 -2.77 15.31 -12.43
C ASN A 33 -3.89 14.86 -11.48
N HIS A 34 -4.13 15.60 -10.39
CA HIS A 34 -5.23 15.31 -9.49
C HIS A 34 -6.58 15.59 -10.16
N ILE A 35 -6.69 16.71 -10.86
CA ILE A 35 -7.91 17.10 -11.58
C ILE A 35 -8.12 16.17 -12.79
N ALA A 36 -7.05 15.83 -13.51
CA ALA A 36 -7.08 14.84 -14.58
C ALA A 36 -7.66 13.51 -14.11
N ARG A 37 -7.20 13.03 -12.95
CA ARG A 37 -7.68 11.79 -12.32
C ARG A 37 -9.17 11.86 -11.98
N LEU A 38 -9.62 12.93 -11.34
CA LEU A 38 -11.03 13.10 -10.97
C LEU A 38 -11.93 13.15 -12.22
N LEU A 39 -11.50 13.92 -13.23
CA LEU A 39 -12.21 14.06 -14.48
C LEU A 39 -12.31 12.71 -15.22
N TYR A 40 -11.19 12.01 -15.36
CA TYR A 40 -11.13 10.70 -15.99
C TYR A 40 -12.07 9.70 -15.30
N ALA A 41 -11.98 9.58 -13.97
CA ALA A 41 -12.82 8.68 -13.20
C ALA A 41 -14.32 9.00 -13.38
N SER A 42 -14.69 10.27 -13.27
CA SER A 42 -16.09 10.70 -13.42
C SER A 42 -16.65 10.39 -14.81
N LEU A 43 -15.92 10.74 -15.87
CA LEU A 43 -16.36 10.51 -17.25
C LEU A 43 -16.46 9.03 -17.55
N PHE A 44 -15.46 8.25 -17.13
CA PHE A 44 -15.44 6.82 -17.37
C PHE A 44 -16.63 6.13 -16.69
N THR A 45 -16.89 6.41 -15.41
CA THR A 45 -18.04 5.86 -14.69
C THR A 45 -19.37 6.31 -15.29
N SER A 46 -19.52 7.59 -15.67
CA SER A 46 -20.74 8.08 -16.30
C SER A 46 -20.99 7.44 -17.67
N ILE A 47 -19.95 7.25 -18.49
CA ILE A 47 -20.06 6.58 -19.78
C ILE A 47 -20.45 5.11 -19.59
N LEU A 48 -19.81 4.40 -18.65
CA LEU A 48 -20.16 3.02 -18.34
C LEU A 48 -21.63 2.88 -17.94
N ASN A 49 -22.12 3.74 -17.05
CA ASN A 49 -23.53 3.75 -16.65
C ASN A 49 -24.45 4.03 -17.85
N SER A 50 -24.11 5.00 -18.71
CA SER A 50 -24.90 5.28 -19.90
C SER A 50 -24.90 4.13 -20.91
N LEU A 51 -23.86 3.30 -20.95
CA LEU A 51 -23.75 2.16 -21.85
C LEU A 51 -24.51 0.95 -21.32
N GLU A 52 -24.61 0.80 -20.00
CA GLU A 52 -25.41 -0.24 -19.35
C GLU A 52 -26.89 -0.16 -19.77
N ASP A 53 -27.44 1.05 -19.89
CA ASP A 53 -28.82 1.27 -20.31
C ASP A 53 -29.05 1.08 -21.83
N LYS A 54 -28.00 1.17 -22.64
CA LYS A 54 -28.09 1.20 -24.11
C LYS A 54 -27.73 -0.11 -24.79
N LEU A 55 -26.93 -0.96 -24.13
CA LEU A 55 -26.41 -2.20 -24.70
C LEU A 55 -27.23 -3.40 -24.24
N SER A 56 -27.21 -4.47 -25.05
CA SER A 56 -27.69 -5.78 -24.59
C SER A 56 -26.83 -6.30 -23.43
N THR A 57 -27.38 -7.17 -22.59
CA THR A 57 -26.66 -7.79 -21.46
C THR A 57 -25.37 -8.49 -21.90
N ASP A 58 -25.41 -9.18 -23.05
CA ASP A 58 -24.25 -9.92 -23.57
C ASP A 58 -23.17 -8.98 -24.13
N GLU A 59 -23.57 -7.91 -24.80
CA GLU A 59 -22.64 -6.90 -25.34
C GLU A 59 -21.97 -6.13 -24.21
N TYR A 60 -22.73 -5.77 -23.17
CA TYR A 60 -22.21 -5.11 -21.99
C TYR A 60 -21.21 -6.01 -21.24
N TYR A 61 -21.51 -7.31 -21.10
CA TYR A 61 -20.59 -8.25 -20.46
C TYR A 61 -19.27 -8.38 -21.23
N ASN A 62 -19.33 -8.50 -22.56
CA ASN A 62 -18.14 -8.55 -23.41
C ASN A 62 -17.30 -7.26 -23.32
N LEU A 63 -17.97 -6.10 -23.24
CA LEU A 63 -17.32 -4.81 -23.06
C LEU A 63 -16.58 -4.75 -21.73
N ILE A 64 -17.23 -5.15 -20.63
CA ILE A 64 -16.61 -5.18 -19.29
C ILE A 64 -15.40 -6.12 -19.27
N HIS A 65 -15.52 -7.33 -19.84
CA HIS A 65 -14.41 -8.27 -19.92
C HIS A 65 -13.22 -7.70 -20.72
N THR A 66 -13.52 -6.97 -21.80
CA THR A 66 -12.49 -6.29 -22.59
C THR A 66 -11.79 -5.19 -21.77
N ILE A 67 -12.55 -4.41 -21.01
CA ILE A 67 -11.99 -3.36 -20.13
C ILE A 67 -11.10 -3.98 -19.05
N GLN A 68 -11.56 -5.04 -18.39
CA GLN A 68 -10.78 -5.76 -17.36
C GLN A 68 -9.45 -6.26 -17.95
N HIS A 69 -9.51 -6.95 -19.09
CA HIS A 69 -8.31 -7.44 -19.76
C HIS A 69 -7.35 -6.30 -20.13
N ARG A 70 -7.86 -5.15 -20.59
CA ARG A 70 -7.02 -3.99 -20.90
C ARG A 70 -6.35 -3.41 -19.66
N PHE A 71 -7.06 -3.32 -18.54
CA PHE A 71 -6.47 -2.88 -17.28
C PHE A 71 -5.40 -3.84 -16.78
N ASP A 72 -5.63 -5.15 -16.85
CA ASP A 72 -4.63 -6.15 -16.46
C ASP A 72 -3.36 -6.05 -17.33
N VAL A 73 -3.52 -5.87 -18.66
CA VAL A 73 -2.38 -5.67 -19.57
C VAL A 73 -1.65 -4.36 -19.27
N MET A 74 -2.36 -3.26 -19.03
CA MET A 74 -1.74 -1.98 -18.69
C MET A 74 -0.93 -2.05 -17.40
N LEU A 75 -1.46 -2.72 -16.36
CA LEU A 75 -0.80 -2.86 -15.06
C LEU A 75 0.39 -3.83 -15.11
N SER A 76 0.31 -4.90 -15.90
CA SER A 76 1.40 -5.88 -16.02
C SER A 76 2.58 -5.36 -16.86
N GLN A 77 2.33 -4.46 -17.81
CA GLN A 77 3.36 -3.88 -18.69
C GLN A 77 3.93 -2.55 -18.18
N SER A 78 3.27 -1.90 -17.21
CA SER A 78 3.74 -0.62 -16.68
C SER A 78 4.95 -0.78 -15.77
N GLU A 79 6.12 -0.32 -16.22
CA GLU A 79 7.34 -0.27 -15.39
C GLU A 79 7.27 0.84 -14.32
N ILE A 80 6.59 1.95 -14.64
CA ILE A 80 6.40 3.09 -13.75
C ILE A 80 4.90 3.20 -13.46
N CYS A 81 4.48 2.61 -12.35
CA CYS A 81 3.09 2.67 -11.87
C CYS A 81 2.72 4.11 -11.49
N TYR A 82 2.22 4.90 -12.45
CA TYR A 82 1.93 6.31 -12.24
C TYR A 82 0.80 6.52 -11.19
N PRO A 83 1.06 7.18 -10.05
CA PRO A 83 0.13 7.19 -8.92
C PRO A 83 -1.26 7.73 -9.26
N SER A 84 -1.36 8.82 -10.04
CA SER A 84 -2.67 9.41 -10.36
C SER A 84 -3.50 8.54 -11.31
N PHE A 85 -2.86 7.71 -12.14
CA PHE A 85 -3.54 6.72 -12.98
C PHE A 85 -3.98 5.51 -12.17
N VAL A 86 -3.05 4.91 -11.41
CA VAL A 86 -3.31 3.72 -10.60
C VAL A 86 -4.40 4.00 -9.56
N THR A 87 -4.43 5.19 -8.94
CA THR A 87 -5.49 5.59 -8.00
C THR A 87 -6.86 5.85 -8.65
N ALA A 88 -6.91 6.11 -9.96
CA ALA A 88 -8.18 6.27 -10.67
C ALA A 88 -8.89 4.92 -10.89
N LEU A 89 -8.12 3.85 -11.07
CA LEU A 89 -8.66 2.53 -11.43
C LEU A 89 -9.55 1.95 -10.32
N PRO A 90 -9.16 1.92 -9.02
CA PRO A 90 -10.05 1.47 -7.95
C PRO A 90 -11.33 2.28 -7.86
N VAL A 91 -11.31 3.59 -8.13
CA VAL A 91 -12.53 4.43 -8.13
C VAL A 91 -13.53 3.95 -9.18
N ILE A 92 -13.02 3.57 -10.36
CA ILE A 92 -13.83 3.01 -11.44
C ILE A 92 -14.33 1.61 -11.09
N VAL A 93 -13.47 0.74 -10.57
CA VAL A 93 -13.83 -0.64 -10.19
C VAL A 93 -14.87 -0.66 -9.07
N LEU A 94 -14.66 0.15 -8.03
CA LEU A 94 -15.57 0.29 -6.89
C LEU A 94 -16.90 0.95 -7.27
N SER A 95 -16.99 1.61 -8.43
CA SER A 95 -18.28 2.13 -8.91
C SER A 95 -19.25 1.00 -9.28
N LYS A 96 -18.75 -0.20 -9.60
CA LYS A 96 -19.53 -1.41 -9.96
C LYS A 96 -18.87 -2.69 -9.41
N PRO A 97 -18.87 -2.89 -8.09
CA PRO A 97 -18.11 -3.97 -7.44
C PRO A 97 -18.60 -5.37 -7.82
N GLU A 98 -19.87 -5.52 -8.20
CA GLU A 98 -20.45 -6.81 -8.60
C GLU A 98 -20.07 -7.24 -10.03
N LYS A 99 -19.65 -6.30 -10.89
CA LYS A 99 -19.46 -6.54 -12.33
C LYS A 99 -18.01 -6.43 -12.78
N ILE A 100 -17.21 -5.58 -12.14
CA ILE A 100 -15.81 -5.35 -12.49
C ILE A 100 -14.94 -5.98 -11.41
N GLN A 101 -14.30 -7.09 -11.75
CA GLN A 101 -13.28 -7.75 -10.93
C GLN A 101 -11.92 -7.57 -11.62
N ILE A 102 -11.01 -6.82 -11.01
CA ILE A 102 -9.61 -6.77 -11.46
C ILE A 102 -8.82 -7.78 -10.63
N SER A 103 -7.83 -8.43 -11.25
CA SER A 103 -7.01 -9.43 -10.57
C SER A 103 -6.24 -8.82 -9.38
N SER A 104 -6.43 -9.44 -8.21
CA SER A 104 -5.94 -8.96 -6.89
C SER A 104 -4.42 -8.71 -6.84
N GLN A 105 -3.64 -9.42 -7.65
CA GLN A 105 -2.18 -9.36 -7.73
C GLN A 105 -1.61 -8.03 -8.30
N TYR A 106 -2.33 -7.39 -9.22
CA TYR A 106 -1.88 -6.13 -9.81
C TYR A 106 -2.38 -4.92 -9.03
N ILE A 107 -3.59 -5.04 -8.46
CA ILE A 107 -4.06 -4.07 -7.47
C ILE A 107 -3.10 -4.09 -6.29
N SER A 108 -2.73 -5.27 -5.76
CA SER A 108 -1.78 -5.34 -4.65
C SER A 108 -0.44 -4.71 -5.03
N SER A 109 0.35 -5.17 -5.99
CA SER A 109 1.68 -4.57 -6.27
C SER A 109 1.69 -3.06 -6.61
N SER A 110 0.78 -2.58 -7.46
CA SER A 110 0.75 -1.17 -7.92
C SER A 110 0.07 -0.23 -6.92
N THR A 111 -1.00 -0.71 -6.26
CA THR A 111 -1.65 0.01 -5.16
C THR A 111 -0.77 -0.09 -3.94
N ILE A 112 -0.11 -1.19 -3.61
CA ILE A 112 0.88 -1.28 -2.51
C ILE A 112 2.01 -0.29 -2.72
N ALA A 113 2.55 -0.07 -3.93
CA ALA A 113 3.58 0.96 -4.11
C ALA A 113 3.04 2.38 -3.84
N SER A 114 1.90 2.78 -4.41
CA SER A 114 1.34 4.15 -4.27
C SER A 114 0.50 4.38 -3.00
N HIS A 115 -0.32 3.41 -2.64
CA HIS A 115 -1.07 3.30 -1.39
C HIS A 115 -0.14 2.99 -0.24
N LEU A 116 0.83 2.07 -0.24
CA LEU A 116 1.73 1.98 0.93
C LEU A 116 2.67 3.16 1.04
N GLU A 117 3.06 3.87 -0.02
CA GLU A 117 3.78 5.12 0.21
C GLU A 117 2.88 6.13 0.93
N SER A 118 1.63 6.34 0.48
CA SER A 118 0.67 7.25 1.11
C SER A 118 0.01 6.74 2.39
N VAL A 119 -0.07 5.44 2.61
CA VAL A 119 -0.73 4.74 3.72
C VAL A 119 0.26 4.21 4.72
N ALA A 120 1.50 3.86 4.34
CA ALA A 120 2.59 3.82 5.32
C ALA A 120 3.01 5.24 5.72
N GLN A 121 2.80 6.28 4.89
CA GLN A 121 2.76 7.66 5.41
C GLN A 121 1.55 7.84 6.32
N CYS A 122 0.29 7.60 5.92
CA CYS A 122 -0.87 7.84 6.81
C CYS A 122 -0.87 7.00 8.11
N TYR A 123 -0.58 5.70 8.09
CA TYR A 123 -0.50 4.85 9.29
C TYR A 123 0.62 5.27 10.25
N ARG A 124 1.70 5.89 9.74
CA ARG A 124 2.87 6.31 10.54
C ARG A 124 2.87 7.81 10.85
N SER A 125 2.17 8.63 10.05
CA SER A 125 2.03 10.08 10.20
C SER A 125 0.77 10.49 10.95
N LEU A 126 -0.24 9.61 11.08
CA LEU A 126 -1.47 9.96 11.79
C LEU A 126 -1.47 9.65 13.28
N ALA A 127 -0.57 8.81 13.81
CA ALA A 127 -0.57 8.46 15.24
C ALA A 127 -1.97 8.06 15.80
N ASN A 128 -2.90 7.66 14.94
CA ASN A 128 -4.30 7.45 15.28
C ASN A 128 -4.58 5.95 15.33
N TYR A 129 -4.03 5.33 16.36
CA TYR A 129 -4.17 3.89 16.64
C TYR A 129 -5.64 3.47 16.79
N ASP A 130 -6.55 4.42 17.05
CA ASP A 130 -7.99 4.20 17.17
C ASP A 130 -8.63 3.74 15.86
N ASP A 131 -8.18 4.24 14.71
CA ASP A 131 -8.70 3.83 13.39
C ASP A 131 -8.27 2.40 13.05
N VAL A 132 -7.00 2.07 13.31
CA VAL A 132 -6.45 0.72 13.14
C VAL A 132 -7.18 -0.27 14.04
N ARG A 133 -7.38 0.09 15.32
CA ARG A 133 -8.11 -0.71 16.30
C ARG A 133 -9.56 -0.96 15.89
N GLY A 134 -10.25 0.05 15.34
CA GLY A 134 -11.63 -0.06 14.87
C GLY A 134 -11.80 -1.11 13.77
N ILE A 135 -10.90 -1.11 12.79
CA ILE A 135 -10.91 -2.08 11.67
C ILE A 135 -10.67 -3.49 12.18
N PHE A 136 -9.68 -3.66 13.07
CA PHE A 136 -9.35 -4.95 13.65
C PHE A 136 -10.48 -5.50 14.54
N PHE A 137 -11.19 -4.63 15.27
CA PHE A 137 -12.34 -5.05 16.08
C PHE A 137 -13.53 -5.53 15.24
N GLN A 138 -13.70 -4.99 14.03
CA GLN A 138 -14.76 -5.38 13.10
C GLN A 138 -14.45 -6.67 12.33
N THR A 139 -13.21 -7.17 12.40
CA THR A 139 -12.78 -8.36 11.64
C THR A 139 -13.02 -9.63 12.47
N PRO A 140 -13.95 -10.52 12.08
CA PRO A 140 -14.21 -11.75 12.81
C PRO A 140 -13.03 -12.73 12.68
N GLY A 141 -12.57 -13.30 13.80
CA GLY A 141 -11.49 -14.30 13.83
C GLY A 141 -10.15 -13.80 14.40
N LEU A 142 -10.04 -12.50 14.69
CA LEU A 142 -8.82 -11.88 15.18
C LEU A 142 -8.45 -12.35 16.60
N LYS A 143 -7.15 -12.57 16.86
CA LYS A 143 -6.67 -12.97 18.19
C LYS A 143 -6.62 -11.76 19.13
N LEU A 144 -7.08 -11.93 20.37
CA LEU A 144 -7.04 -10.86 21.38
C LEU A 144 -5.62 -10.35 21.69
N ILE A 145 -4.59 -11.18 21.43
CA ILE A 145 -3.19 -10.79 21.62
C ILE A 145 -2.77 -9.65 20.68
N THR A 146 -3.36 -9.57 19.48
CA THR A 146 -3.06 -8.55 18.49
C THR A 146 -3.52 -7.19 18.97
N LEU A 147 -4.77 -7.11 19.45
CA LEU A 147 -5.36 -5.89 20.00
C LEU A 147 -4.58 -5.38 21.22
N ARG A 148 -4.22 -6.27 22.14
CA ARG A 148 -3.40 -5.91 23.31
C ARG A 148 -1.99 -5.43 22.92
N ALA A 149 -1.41 -5.98 21.85
CA ALA A 149 -0.10 -5.55 21.37
C ALA A 149 -0.19 -4.15 20.73
N ILE A 150 -1.24 -3.90 19.95
CA ILE A 150 -1.52 -2.58 19.34
C ILE A 150 -1.75 -1.52 20.42
N GLU A 151 -2.50 -1.84 21.48
CA GLU A 151 -2.68 -0.93 22.63
C GLU A 151 -1.33 -0.59 23.28
N LYS A 152 -0.42 -1.54 23.44
CA LYS A 152 0.91 -1.25 24.01
C LYS A 152 1.75 -0.39 23.08
N GLU A 153 1.69 -0.64 21.77
CA GLU A 153 2.37 0.17 20.77
C GLU A 153 1.84 1.61 20.75
N SER A 154 0.52 1.81 20.93
CA SER A 154 -0.08 3.14 20.98
C SER A 154 0.36 3.98 22.18
N HIS A 155 0.63 3.34 23.31
CA HIS A 155 1.17 4.00 24.51
C HIS A 155 2.69 4.20 24.44
N THR A 156 3.33 3.93 23.29
CA THR A 156 4.80 3.98 23.08
C THR A 156 5.61 2.98 23.92
N ASP A 157 4.94 1.99 24.53
CA ASP A 157 5.57 0.91 25.29
C ASP A 157 6.07 -0.21 24.36
N PHE A 158 7.01 0.15 23.48
CA PHE A 158 7.49 -0.73 22.41
C PHE A 158 8.10 -2.04 22.92
N SER A 159 8.69 -2.06 24.12
CA SER A 159 9.31 -3.26 24.70
C SER A 159 8.27 -4.33 25.06
N LEU A 160 7.16 -3.91 25.66
CA LEU A 160 6.04 -4.79 26.00
C LEU A 160 5.24 -5.20 24.76
N ALA A 161 5.11 -4.29 23.79
CA ALA A 161 4.52 -4.58 22.48
C ALA A 161 5.35 -5.65 21.75
N LEU A 162 6.68 -5.47 21.68
CA LEU A 162 7.60 -6.43 21.06
C LEU A 162 7.48 -7.83 21.67
N ASN A 163 7.48 -7.92 22.99
CA ASN A 163 7.29 -9.21 23.68
C ASN A 163 5.94 -9.84 23.32
N SER A 164 4.88 -9.04 23.21
CA SER A 164 3.54 -9.53 22.84
C SER A 164 3.52 -10.09 21.41
N TYR A 165 4.15 -9.40 20.45
CA TYR A 165 4.27 -9.88 19.06
C TYR A 165 5.11 -11.15 18.96
N VAL A 166 6.25 -11.21 19.64
CA VAL A 166 7.10 -12.41 19.68
C VAL A 166 6.36 -13.60 20.31
N THR A 167 5.57 -13.35 21.36
CA THR A 167 4.73 -14.41 21.94
C THR A 167 3.63 -14.86 20.99
N ALA A 168 3.02 -13.96 20.22
CA ALA A 168 2.00 -14.30 19.23
C ALA A 168 2.57 -15.20 18.12
N LEU A 169 3.72 -14.82 17.56
CA LEU A 169 4.42 -15.59 16.51
C LEU A 169 4.80 -17.01 16.99
N LYS A 170 5.20 -17.16 18.25
CA LYS A 170 5.52 -18.48 18.83
C LYS A 170 4.30 -19.33 19.14
N GLN A 171 3.21 -18.68 19.57
CA GLN A 171 1.99 -19.36 19.98
C GLN A 171 1.16 -19.85 18.78
N TYR A 172 1.26 -19.15 17.65
CA TYR A 172 0.51 -19.43 16.42
C TYR A 172 1.47 -19.58 15.23
N PRO A 173 2.29 -20.66 15.17
CA PRO A 173 3.14 -20.92 14.01
C PRO A 173 2.31 -21.31 12.79
N LEU A 174 2.70 -20.83 11.61
CA LEU A 174 2.20 -21.32 10.33
C LEU A 174 2.78 -22.73 10.10
N THR A 175 1.94 -23.77 10.18
CA THR A 175 2.30 -25.13 9.74
C THR A 175 1.70 -25.40 8.37
N ASP A 176 2.49 -26.03 7.49
CA ASP A 176 2.18 -26.25 6.06
C ASP A 176 0.84 -26.98 5.77
N GLU A 177 0.21 -27.59 6.78
CA GLU A 177 -1.01 -28.40 6.62
C GLU A 177 -2.29 -27.77 7.21
N THR A 178 -2.22 -26.60 7.86
CA THR A 178 -3.42 -25.92 8.44
C THR A 178 -3.75 -24.58 7.81
N SER A 179 -2.97 -24.13 6.83
CA SER A 179 -3.07 -22.84 6.17
C SER A 179 -4.11 -22.83 5.06
N ASN A 180 -5.39 -22.88 5.43
CA ASN A 180 -6.47 -22.35 4.58
C ASN A 180 -7.21 -21.18 5.25
N ASP A 181 -6.70 -20.67 6.38
CA ASP A 181 -7.21 -19.48 7.05
C ASP A 181 -6.44 -18.23 6.60
N PRO A 182 -6.93 -17.48 5.59
CA PRO A 182 -6.23 -16.30 5.07
C PRO A 182 -6.06 -15.20 6.14
N ILE A 183 -6.90 -15.22 7.18
CA ILE A 183 -6.85 -14.26 8.29
C ILE A 183 -5.59 -14.47 9.13
N LEU A 184 -5.17 -15.71 9.36
CA LEU A 184 -3.99 -16.02 10.17
C LEU A 184 -2.69 -15.63 9.46
N GLU A 185 -2.62 -15.82 8.14
CA GLU A 185 -1.49 -15.38 7.32
C GLU A 185 -1.32 -13.85 7.38
N LEU A 186 -2.42 -13.11 7.24
CA LEU A 186 -2.44 -11.66 7.36
C LEU A 186 -2.05 -11.18 8.77
N GLU A 187 -2.52 -11.86 9.82
CA GLU A 187 -2.11 -11.56 11.20
C GLU A 187 -0.62 -11.79 11.42
N HIS A 188 -0.07 -12.87 10.88
CA HIS A 188 1.35 -13.21 11.01
C HIS A 188 2.24 -12.19 10.28
N GLU A 189 1.83 -11.74 9.10
CA GLU A 189 2.47 -10.65 8.38
C GLU A 189 2.45 -9.36 9.22
N PHE A 190 1.28 -9.01 9.77
CA PHE A 190 1.12 -7.83 10.61
C PHE A 190 2.01 -7.86 11.87
N TRP A 191 2.07 -9.00 12.58
CA TRP A 191 2.95 -9.17 13.74
C TRP A 191 4.41 -9.01 13.38
N THR A 192 4.82 -9.57 12.24
CA THR A 192 6.19 -9.46 11.75
C THR A 192 6.54 -7.99 11.48
N GLN A 193 5.68 -7.25 10.77
CA GLN A 193 5.92 -5.83 10.49
C GLN A 193 5.98 -4.97 11.76
N SER A 194 5.02 -5.16 12.67
CA SER A 194 4.92 -4.38 13.91
C SER A 194 6.09 -4.68 14.85
N MET A 195 6.52 -5.94 14.91
CA MET A 195 7.72 -6.36 15.64
C MET A 195 8.99 -5.68 15.10
N LEU A 196 9.17 -5.63 13.77
CA LEU A 196 10.31 -4.96 13.14
C LEU A 196 10.29 -3.44 13.41
N ASN A 197 9.11 -2.82 13.38
CA ASN A 197 8.95 -1.42 13.76
C ASN A 197 9.36 -1.17 15.23
N CYS A 198 8.86 -2.00 16.17
CA CYS A 198 9.21 -1.90 17.58
C CYS A 198 10.72 -2.07 17.80
N CYS A 199 11.36 -3.05 17.15
CA CYS A 199 12.81 -3.24 17.20
C CYS A 199 13.57 -1.99 16.72
N ASN A 200 13.10 -1.35 15.65
CA ASN A 200 13.69 -0.13 15.12
C ASN A 200 13.54 1.06 16.09
N GLN A 201 12.43 1.17 16.82
CA GLN A 201 12.23 2.23 17.84
C GLN A 201 13.12 2.02 19.08
N ILE A 202 13.32 0.78 19.51
CA ILE A 202 14.14 0.42 20.69
C ILE A 202 15.64 0.38 20.35
N ASN A 203 16.02 0.48 19.07
CA ASN A 203 17.38 0.22 18.56
C ASN A 203 17.88 -1.20 18.88
N ASN A 204 16.98 -2.18 18.98
CA ASN A 204 17.36 -3.57 19.23
C ASN A 204 17.62 -4.31 17.91
N TRP A 205 18.81 -4.08 17.35
CA TRP A 205 19.21 -4.64 16.06
C TRP A 205 19.49 -6.15 16.12
N THR A 206 19.78 -6.69 17.30
CA THR A 206 20.11 -8.13 17.47
C THR A 206 18.90 -9.03 17.29
N ILE A 207 17.77 -8.69 17.92
CA ILE A 207 16.51 -9.44 17.77
C ILE A 207 16.00 -9.32 16.34
N MET A 208 16.09 -8.11 15.78
CA MET A 208 15.68 -7.84 14.40
C MET A 208 16.50 -8.68 13.39
N SER A 209 17.82 -8.72 13.54
CA SER A 209 18.68 -9.52 12.66
C SER A 209 18.44 -11.02 12.84
N LYS A 210 18.24 -11.52 14.06
CA LYS A 210 17.96 -12.94 14.32
C LYS A 210 16.63 -13.40 13.72
N HIS A 211 15.62 -12.54 13.73
CA HIS A 211 14.32 -12.88 13.15
C HIS A 211 14.34 -12.84 11.62
N ILE A 212 15.08 -11.91 11.01
CA ILE A 212 15.17 -11.80 9.55
C ILE A 212 16.12 -12.86 8.98
N PHE A 213 17.26 -13.05 9.64
CA PHE A 213 18.28 -14.00 9.22
C PHE A 213 18.24 -15.23 10.13
N ILE A 214 17.34 -16.17 9.85
CA ILE A 214 17.41 -17.52 10.44
C ILE A 214 18.71 -18.15 9.93
N GLU A 215 19.44 -18.81 10.83
CA GLU A 215 20.87 -19.17 10.89
C GLU A 215 21.69 -19.40 9.59
N ASP A 216 21.09 -19.60 8.41
CA ASP A 216 21.77 -19.78 7.11
C ASP A 216 21.20 -18.95 5.93
N THR A 217 20.28 -18.02 6.17
CA THR A 217 19.70 -17.19 5.10
C THR A 217 20.68 -16.11 4.64
N LYS A 218 21.15 -16.25 3.40
CA LYS A 218 21.91 -15.21 2.70
C LYS A 218 20.96 -14.11 2.24
N PHE A 219 21.48 -12.90 2.00
CA PHE A 219 20.68 -11.83 1.39
C PHE A 219 19.96 -12.29 0.11
N ASP A 220 20.58 -13.21 -0.65
CA ASP A 220 20.03 -13.83 -1.86
C ASP A 220 18.62 -14.41 -1.68
N THR A 221 18.29 -14.97 -0.51
CA THR A 221 16.94 -15.51 -0.29
C THR A 221 15.90 -14.40 -0.11
N LEU A 222 16.31 -13.22 0.38
CA LEU A 222 15.43 -12.06 0.54
C LEU A 222 15.13 -11.35 -0.80
N TRP A 223 16.01 -11.51 -1.80
CA TRP A 223 15.82 -10.96 -3.15
C TRP A 223 14.85 -11.77 -4.00
N SER A 224 14.56 -13.03 -3.62
CA SER A 224 13.75 -13.95 -4.43
C SER A 224 12.25 -13.67 -4.41
N ASN A 225 11.74 -13.03 -3.36
CA ASN A 225 10.31 -12.75 -3.21
C ASN A 225 10.08 -11.23 -3.12
N ALA A 226 9.27 -10.68 -4.04
CA ALA A 226 8.94 -9.25 -4.07
C ALA A 226 8.31 -8.74 -2.76
N HIS A 227 7.54 -9.58 -2.07
CA HIS A 227 6.98 -9.27 -0.76
C HIS A 227 8.09 -9.11 0.29
N GLN A 228 8.97 -10.10 0.41
CA GLN A 228 10.10 -10.06 1.34
C GLN A 228 11.05 -8.89 1.02
N LEU A 229 11.26 -8.61 -0.27
CA LEU A 229 12.08 -7.51 -0.73
C LEU A 229 11.52 -6.15 -0.28
N ASN A 230 10.22 -5.90 -0.43
CA ASN A 230 9.64 -4.61 -0.09
C ASN A 230 9.58 -4.39 1.42
N TYR A 231 9.24 -5.43 2.18
CA TYR A 231 8.93 -5.28 3.60
C TYR A 231 10.08 -5.63 4.54
N LEU A 232 10.88 -6.66 4.25
CA LEU A 232 11.95 -7.11 5.15
C LEU A 232 13.30 -6.45 4.81
N MET A 233 13.57 -6.16 3.54
CA MET A 233 14.87 -5.67 3.07
C MET A 233 15.32 -4.36 3.74
N PRO A 234 14.46 -3.33 3.89
CA PRO A 234 14.87 -2.07 4.52
C PRO A 234 15.33 -2.27 5.97
N TYR A 235 14.62 -3.10 6.73
CA TYR A 235 14.99 -3.45 8.10
C TYR A 235 16.26 -4.31 8.13
N ALA A 236 16.40 -5.27 7.22
CA ALA A 236 17.56 -6.17 7.17
C ALA A 236 18.88 -5.42 6.93
N ILE A 237 18.89 -4.51 5.95
CA ILE A 237 20.05 -3.64 5.65
C ILE A 237 20.35 -2.76 6.85
N ARG A 238 19.33 -2.12 7.43
CA ARG A 238 19.50 -1.23 8.59
C ARG A 238 20.04 -1.98 9.81
N ALA A 239 19.55 -3.18 10.10
CA ALA A 239 20.02 -4.03 11.20
C ALA A 239 21.52 -4.33 11.05
N LYS A 240 21.92 -4.87 9.89
CA LYS A 240 23.33 -5.23 9.67
C LYS A 240 24.24 -4.01 9.68
N LEU A 241 23.85 -2.92 9.02
CA LEU A 241 24.63 -1.67 9.05
C LEU A 241 24.83 -1.17 10.48
N LYS A 242 23.76 -1.15 11.30
CA LYS A 242 23.86 -0.68 12.69
C LYS A 242 24.66 -1.60 13.58
N LEU A 243 24.57 -2.92 13.39
CA LEU A 243 25.42 -3.89 14.10
C LEU A 243 26.90 -3.70 13.74
N LEU A 244 27.23 -3.57 12.46
CA LEU A 244 28.60 -3.34 11.99
C LEU A 244 29.19 -2.03 12.55
N ILE A 245 28.40 -0.96 12.59
CA ILE A 245 28.83 0.32 13.19
C ILE A 245 29.08 0.14 14.70
N SER A 246 28.19 -0.56 15.40
CA SER A 246 28.30 -0.78 16.85
C SER A 246 29.48 -1.69 17.22
N ASP A 247 29.81 -2.67 16.37
CA ASP A 247 30.96 -3.55 16.56
C ASP A 247 32.28 -2.83 16.25
N ASN A 248 32.30 -1.91 15.27
CA ASN A 248 33.46 -1.04 15.02
C ASN A 248 33.73 -0.05 16.16
N GLU A 249 32.69 0.45 16.85
CA GLU A 249 32.86 1.29 18.05
C GLU A 249 33.41 0.49 19.24
N LYS A 250 33.05 -0.78 19.37
CA LYS A 250 33.65 -1.71 20.35
C LYS A 250 35.02 -2.24 19.93
N GLY A 251 35.35 -2.14 18.64
CA GLY A 251 36.58 -2.63 18.01
C GLY A 251 37.76 -1.64 18.00
N CYS A 252 37.63 -0.41 18.50
CA CYS A 252 38.76 0.52 18.67
C CYS A 252 39.70 0.15 19.84
N GLY A 253 39.91 -1.14 20.05
CA GLY A 253 40.79 -1.71 21.05
C GLY A 253 41.34 -3.08 20.65
N CYS A 254 41.59 -3.33 19.36
CA CYS A 254 42.66 -4.19 18.84
C CYS A 254 42.48 -4.36 17.33
N GLY A 255 43.55 -4.06 16.59
CA GLY A 255 43.53 -4.01 15.14
C GLY A 255 43.17 -5.33 14.47
N CYS A 256 42.29 -5.27 13.48
CA CYS A 256 42.12 -6.34 12.51
C CYS A 256 42.18 -5.75 11.10
N HIS A 257 43.12 -6.29 10.33
CA HIS A 257 43.23 -6.15 8.89
C HIS A 257 41.90 -6.49 8.21
N TRP A 258 41.45 -5.59 7.32
CA TRP A 258 40.39 -5.86 6.37
C TRP A 258 40.92 -6.80 5.29
N ALA A 259 40.43 -8.04 5.27
CA ALA A 259 40.46 -8.89 4.08
C ALA A 259 39.01 -9.09 3.62
N LEU A 260 38.59 -8.24 2.69
CA LEU A 260 37.44 -8.47 1.82
C LEU A 260 37.94 -9.26 0.61
N VAL A 261 37.53 -10.53 0.51
CA VAL A 261 37.39 -11.28 -0.74
C VAL A 261 36.08 -12.03 -0.66
#